data_AF-A0A8J4YIH3-F1
#
_entry.id   AF-A0A8J4YIH3-F1
#
_cell.length_a   1.000
_cell.length_b   1.000
_cell.length_c   1.000
_cell.angle_alpha   90.00
_cell.angle_beta   90.00
_cell.angle_gamma   90.00
#
_symmetry.space_group_name_H-M   'P 1'
#
loop_
_entity.id
_entity.type
_entity.pdbx_description
1 polymer ?
#
loop_
_entity_poly.entity_id
_entity_poly.type
_entity_poly.pdbx_seq_one_letter_code
_entity_poly.pdbx_strand_id
1 'polypeptide(L)'
;MSWLVERDPPLSPRAMDTQDKSLEPISIGDQRLHSLERQLEIEQKVKAGAENMIQMYSTGPMRDKKMLAEAQQMLADSRAKIEYIKMRRMKAKQHQTENGLEALATPDREQTGCCRWV
;
A
#
# COMPACT_ATOMS: atom_id res chain seq x y z
N MET A 1 -9.59 -31.73 -59.57
CA MET A 1 -10.60 -30.66 -59.45
C MET A 1 -10.25 -29.84 -58.23
N SER A 2 -9.97 -28.57 -58.47
CA SER A 2 -9.38 -27.63 -57.54
C SER A 2 -10.30 -27.39 -56.34
N TRP A 3 -9.81 -27.63 -55.13
CA TRP A 3 -10.38 -27.00 -53.94
C TRP A 3 -9.93 -25.56 -53.97
N LEU A 4 -10.79 -24.68 -54.49
CA LEU A 4 -10.63 -23.25 -54.34
C LEU A 4 -10.73 -22.97 -52.85
N VAL A 5 -9.57 -22.71 -52.23
CA VAL A 5 -9.50 -22.28 -50.85
C VAL A 5 -10.08 -20.87 -50.83
N GLU A 6 -11.31 -20.75 -50.33
CA GLU A 6 -11.92 -19.46 -50.04
C GLU A 6 -11.04 -18.81 -48.96
N ARG A 7 -10.14 -17.91 -49.38
CA ARG A 7 -9.37 -17.09 -48.43
C ARG A 7 -10.32 -16.03 -47.92
N ASP A 8 -10.93 -16.29 -46.76
CA ASP A 8 -11.50 -15.21 -45.96
C ASP A 8 -10.42 -14.15 -45.76
N PRO A 9 -10.67 -12.87 -46.11
CA PRO A 9 -9.73 -11.81 -45.80
C PRO A 9 -9.58 -11.74 -44.28
N PRO A 10 -8.36 -11.56 -43.74
CA PRO A 10 -8.21 -11.36 -42.31
C PRO A 10 -9.01 -10.11 -41.94
N LEU A 11 -10.05 -10.32 -41.11
CA LEU A 11 -10.75 -9.26 -40.41
C LEU A 11 -9.69 -8.32 -39.84
N SER A 12 -9.77 -7.05 -40.22
CA SER A 12 -8.92 -5.99 -39.68
C SER A 12 -8.85 -6.13 -38.17
N PRO A 13 -7.68 -5.91 -37.53
CA PRO A 13 -7.62 -5.76 -36.08
C PRO A 13 -8.45 -4.53 -35.70
N ARG A 14 -9.74 -4.77 -35.43
CA ARG A 14 -10.64 -3.83 -34.80
C ARG A 14 -10.00 -3.55 -33.44
N ALA A 15 -9.74 -2.26 -33.22
CA ALA A 15 -9.05 -1.69 -32.08
C ALA A 15 -9.08 -2.62 -30.87
N MET A 16 -7.91 -3.10 -30.45
CA MET A 16 -7.76 -3.55 -29.07
C MET A 16 -8.21 -2.36 -28.24
N ASP A 17 -9.33 -2.55 -27.54
CA ASP A 17 -9.71 -1.76 -26.38
C ASP A 17 -8.51 -1.81 -25.43
N THR A 18 -7.58 -0.89 -25.66
CA THR A 18 -6.69 -0.42 -24.64
C THR A 18 -7.64 0.23 -23.65
N GLN A 19 -8.14 -0.57 -22.70
CA GLN A 19 -8.52 -0.03 -21.42
C GLN A 19 -7.26 0.60 -20.87
N ASP A 20 -7.04 1.83 -21.32
CA ASP A 20 -6.30 2.87 -20.64
C ASP A 20 -6.99 2.99 -19.29
N LYS A 21 -6.60 2.09 -18.38
CA LYS A 21 -6.71 2.33 -16.97
C LYS A 21 -5.66 3.40 -16.71
N SER A 22 -6.06 4.62 -17.10
CA SER A 22 -5.50 5.91 -16.81
C SER A 22 -4.27 5.74 -15.93
N LEU A 23 -3.11 5.79 -16.58
CA LEU A 23 -1.83 5.95 -15.92
C LEU A 23 -1.81 7.36 -15.30
N GLU A 24 -2.72 7.63 -14.36
CA GLU A 24 -2.52 8.69 -13.40
C GLU A 24 -1.20 8.36 -12.70
N PRO A 25 -0.20 9.24 -12.75
CA PRO A 25 1.03 9.01 -12.01
C PRO A 25 0.64 8.85 -10.54
N ILE A 26 0.75 7.62 -10.02
CA ILE A 26 0.53 7.32 -8.61
C ILE A 26 1.40 8.31 -7.84
N SER A 27 0.76 9.21 -7.09
CA SER A 27 1.46 10.23 -6.33
C SER A 27 2.54 9.57 -5.48
N ILE A 28 3.69 10.23 -5.30
CA ILE A 28 4.79 9.71 -4.48
C ILE A 28 4.28 9.32 -3.07
N GLY A 29 3.27 10.03 -2.57
CA GLY A 29 2.56 9.71 -1.33
C GLY A 29 1.83 8.36 -1.36
N ASP A 30 1.11 8.08 -2.45
CA ASP A 30 0.38 6.84 -2.66
C ASP A 30 1.32 5.64 -2.86
N GLN A 31 2.42 5.82 -3.59
CA GLN A 31 3.43 4.77 -3.73
C GLN A 31 4.07 4.41 -2.40
N ARG A 32 4.31 5.42 -1.53
CA ARG A 32 4.84 5.22 -0.18
C ARG A 32 3.83 4.51 0.73
N LEU A 33 2.54 4.85 0.65
CA LEU A 33 1.48 4.18 1.40
C LEU A 33 1.34 2.72 0.98
N HIS A 34 1.29 2.45 -0.32
CA HIS A 34 1.18 1.10 -0.86
C HIS A 34 2.36 0.20 -0.42
N SER A 35 3.59 0.74 -0.44
CA SER A 35 4.77 0.01 0.05
C SER A 35 4.70 -0.30 1.55
N LEU A 36 4.19 0.64 2.36
CA LEU A 36 4.00 0.42 3.80
C LEU A 36 2.89 -0.61 4.09
N GLU A 37 1.83 -0.62 3.29
CA GLU A 37 0.75 -1.62 3.40
C GLU A 37 1.24 -3.02 3.03
N ARG A 38 2.02 -3.16 1.96
CA ARG A 38 2.67 -4.42 1.61
C ARG A 38 3.63 -4.91 2.71
N GLN A 39 4.43 -4.02 3.29
CA GLN A 39 5.32 -4.40 4.39
C GLN A 39 4.53 -4.86 5.62
N LEU A 40 3.42 -4.20 5.93
CA LEU A 40 2.55 -4.58 7.04
C LEU A 40 2.00 -6.00 6.86
N GLU A 41 1.56 -6.35 5.65
CA GLU A 41 1.08 -7.71 5.34
C GLU A 41 2.18 -8.77 5.50
N ILE A 42 3.42 -8.44 5.10
CA ILE A 42 4.56 -9.34 5.27
C ILE A 42 4.82 -9.59 6.75
N GLU A 43 4.92 -8.55 7.56
CA GLU A 43 5.19 -8.71 9.00
C GLU A 43 4.03 -9.40 9.73
N GLN A 44 2.79 -9.22 9.28
CA GLN A 44 1.64 -10.00 9.78
C GLN A 44 1.77 -11.50 9.49
N LYS A 45 2.22 -11.86 8.28
CA LYS A 45 2.48 -13.27 7.93
C LYS A 45 3.63 -13.85 8.74
N VAL A 46 4.70 -13.08 8.96
CA VAL A 46 5.82 -13.49 9.84
C VAL A 46 5.32 -13.72 11.26
N LYS A 47 4.50 -12.80 11.81
CA LYS A 47 3.90 -12.93 13.14
C LYS A 47 3.10 -14.23 13.26
N ALA A 48 2.23 -14.52 12.29
CA ALA A 48 1.42 -15.73 12.26
C ALA A 48 2.29 -17.00 12.14
N GLY A 49 3.34 -16.96 11.30
CA GLY A 49 4.30 -18.05 11.19
C GLY A 49 5.02 -18.36 12.50
N ALA A 50 5.47 -17.31 13.22
CA ALA A 50 6.08 -17.45 14.53
C ALA A 50 5.10 -18.00 15.59
N GLU A 51 3.83 -17.56 15.57
CA GLU A 51 2.77 -18.12 16.44
C GLU A 51 2.57 -19.62 16.20
N ASN A 52 2.54 -20.05 14.93
CA ASN A 52 2.46 -21.47 14.57
C ASN A 52 3.70 -22.26 15.04
N MET A 53 4.90 -21.71 14.86
CA MET A 53 6.13 -22.34 15.35
C MET A 53 6.10 -22.53 16.86
N ILE A 54 5.69 -21.51 17.63
CA ILE A 54 5.54 -21.60 19.08
C ILE A 54 4.56 -22.72 19.45
N GLN A 55 3.42 -22.81 18.77
CA GLN A 55 2.46 -23.89 19.01
C GLN A 55 3.09 -25.27 18.77
N MET A 56 3.79 -25.46 17.64
CA MET A 56 4.45 -26.73 17.33
C MET A 56 5.47 -27.15 18.39
N TYR A 57 6.34 -26.22 18.84
CA TYR A 57 7.40 -26.53 19.80
C TYR A 57 6.94 -26.53 21.27
N SER A 58 5.78 -25.91 21.58
CA SER A 58 5.22 -25.87 22.94
C SER A 58 4.34 -27.08 23.25
N THR A 59 3.51 -27.53 22.31
CA THR A 59 2.53 -28.60 22.54
C THR A 59 2.80 -29.89 21.75
N GLY A 60 3.68 -29.83 20.74
CA GLY A 60 4.00 -30.98 19.89
C GLY A 60 5.00 -31.97 20.50
N PRO A 61 5.22 -33.11 19.84
CA PRO A 61 6.19 -34.13 20.26
C PRO A 61 7.65 -33.66 20.13
N MET A 62 7.92 -32.69 19.24
CA MET A 62 9.24 -32.10 19.04
C MET A 62 9.37 -30.84 19.90
N ARG A 63 9.72 -31.02 21.18
CA ARG A 63 9.96 -29.90 22.12
C ARG A 63 11.41 -29.46 22.06
N ASP A 64 11.78 -28.71 21.02
CA ASP A 64 13.10 -28.08 20.95
C ASP A 64 13.05 -26.69 21.61
N LYS A 65 13.71 -26.57 22.76
CA LYS A 65 13.75 -25.33 23.55
C LYS A 65 14.47 -24.19 22.83
N LYS A 66 15.44 -24.48 21.96
CA LYS A 66 16.14 -23.45 21.17
C LYS A 66 15.22 -22.88 20.10
N MET A 67 14.57 -23.77 19.34
CA MET A 67 13.62 -23.36 18.30
C MET A 67 12.43 -22.58 18.88
N LEU A 68 11.96 -22.97 20.07
CA LEU A 68 10.92 -22.22 20.78
C LEU A 68 11.38 -20.79 21.13
N ALA A 69 12.61 -20.62 21.63
CA ALA A 69 13.16 -19.31 21.97
C ALA A 69 13.32 -18.42 20.73
N GLU A 70 13.80 -18.98 19.61
CA GLU A 70 13.91 -18.27 18.34
C GLU A 70 12.53 -17.83 17.83
N ALA A 71 11.53 -18.71 17.86
CA ALA A 71 10.17 -18.36 17.46
C ALA A 71 9.54 -17.27 18.35
N GLN A 72 9.82 -17.29 19.66
CA GLN A 72 9.41 -16.22 20.58
C GLN A 72 10.07 -14.88 20.25
N GLN A 73 11.36 -14.89 19.92
CA GLN A 73 12.07 -13.69 19.49
C GLN A 73 11.49 -13.14 18.18
N MET A 74 11.28 -14.01 17.19
CA MET A 74 10.64 -13.63 15.92
C MET A 74 9.24 -13.03 16.13
N LEU A 75 8.47 -13.57 17.07
CA LEU A 75 7.16 -13.03 17.43
C LEU A 75 7.27 -11.63 18.05
N ALA A 76 8.21 -11.41 18.97
CA ALA A 76 8.45 -10.11 19.56
C ALA A 76 8.89 -9.08 18.50
N ASP A 77 9.83 -9.45 17.64
CA ASP A 77 10.38 -8.59 16.60
C ASP A 77 9.31 -8.19 15.57
N SER A 78 8.53 -9.17 15.08
CA SER A 78 7.45 -8.91 14.12
C SER A 78 6.36 -8.02 14.71
N ARG A 79 6.00 -8.18 16.00
CA ARG A 79 5.06 -7.29 16.69
C ARG A 79 5.58 -5.85 16.74
N ALA A 80 6.84 -5.65 17.11
CA ALA A 80 7.43 -4.32 17.15
C ALA A 80 7.46 -3.66 15.76
N LYS A 81 7.82 -4.43 14.72
CA LYS A 81 7.82 -3.94 13.32
C LYS A 81 6.42 -3.55 12.84
N ILE A 82 5.40 -4.35 13.15
CA ILE A 82 4.00 -4.06 12.81
C ILE A 82 3.59 -2.70 13.36
N GLU A 83 3.87 -2.43 14.64
CA GLU A 83 3.50 -1.16 15.27
C GLU A 83 4.25 0.02 14.66
N TYR A 84 5.55 -0.13 14.39
CA TYR A 84 6.33 0.87 13.69
C TYR A 84 5.77 1.19 12.29
N ILE A 85 5.44 0.17 11.50
CA ILE A 85 4.89 0.34 10.14
C ILE A 85 3.51 1.00 10.19
N LYS A 86 2.63 0.60 11.11
CA LYS A 86 1.32 1.24 11.31
C LYS A 86 1.47 2.73 11.61
N MET A 87 2.40 3.10 12.49
CA MET A 87 2.70 4.50 12.79
C MET A 87 3.17 5.26 11.54
N ARG A 88 4.10 4.68 10.77
CA ARG A 88 4.62 5.30 9.53
C ARG A 88 3.52 5.46 8.47
N ARG A 89 2.64 4.47 8.34
CA ARG A 89 1.47 4.52 7.44
C ARG A 89 0.50 5.62 7.86
N MET A 90 0.18 5.72 9.15
CA MET A 90 -0.69 6.77 9.68
C MET A 90 -0.13 8.16 9.37
N LYS A 91 1.17 8.40 9.65
CA LYS A 91 1.83 9.67 9.34
C LYS A 91 1.87 9.98 7.84
N ALA A 92 2.08 8.97 7.01
CA ALA A 92 2.04 9.14 5.56
C ALA A 92 0.63 9.51 5.06
N LYS A 93 -0.44 9.00 5.68
CA LYS A 93 -1.82 9.41 5.38
C LYS A 93 -2.08 10.85 5.81
N GLN A 94 -1.59 11.27 6.99
CA GLN A 94 -1.75 12.63 7.52
C GLN A 94 -1.14 13.69 6.60
N HIS A 95 0.08 13.48 6.10
CA HIS A 95 0.70 14.40 5.14
C HIS A 95 -0.04 14.46 3.79
N GLN A 96 -0.88 13.49 3.42
CA GLN A 96 -1.74 13.62 2.24
C GLN A 96 -2.97 14.49 2.53
N THR A 97 -3.54 14.38 3.73
CA THR A 97 -4.68 15.19 4.19
C THR A 97 -4.32 16.66 4.47
N GLU A 98 -3.15 16.96 5.02
CA GLU A 98 -2.75 18.35 5.33
C GLU A 98 -2.37 19.17 4.07
N ASN A 99 -1.95 18.51 3.00
CA ASN A 99 -1.65 19.15 1.71
C ASN A 99 -2.90 19.42 0.83
N GLY A 100 -4.10 19.00 1.28
CA GLY A 100 -5.36 19.17 0.53
C GLY A 100 -6.25 20.33 1.01
N LEU A 101 -5.86 21.06 2.06
CA LEU A 101 -6.67 22.14 2.66
C LEU A 101 -6.17 23.56 2.33
N GLU A 102 -5.03 23.71 1.65
CA GLU A 102 -4.44 25.00 1.26
C GLU A 102 -4.78 25.44 -0.19
N ALA A 103 -5.85 24.89 -0.79
CA ALA A 103 -6.26 25.25 -2.16
C ALA A 103 -7.60 26.02 -2.25
N LEU A 104 -8.26 26.31 -1.12
CA LEU A 104 -9.45 27.17 -1.09
C LEU A 104 -9.43 28.11 0.12
N ALA A 105 -8.31 28.79 0.32
CA ALA A 105 -8.28 30.03 1.09
C ALA A 105 -7.82 31.14 0.15
N THR A 106 -8.72 31.58 -0.72
CA THR A 106 -8.61 32.92 -1.31
C THR A 106 -8.58 33.90 -0.13
N PRO A 107 -7.55 34.76 0.02
CA PRO A 107 -7.67 35.87 0.93
C PRO A 107 -8.66 36.84 0.30
N ASP A 108 -9.93 36.72 0.67
CA ASP A 108 -10.90 37.80 0.52
C ASP A 108 -10.39 38.93 1.41
N ARG A 109 -9.63 39.84 0.80
CA ARG A 109 -9.11 41.03 1.44
C ARG A 109 -10.29 41.99 1.54
N GLU A 110 -11.22 41.69 2.43
CA GLU A 110 -12.19 42.66 2.89
C GLU A 110 -11.41 43.84 3.46
N GLN A 111 -11.50 44.93 2.71
CA GLN A 111 -11.00 46.25 3.03
C GLN A 111 -11.89 46.84 4.14
N THR A 112 -11.87 46.24 5.32
CA THR A 112 -12.54 46.76 6.52
C THR A 112 -11.48 47.06 7.57
N GLY A 113 -10.92 48.26 7.50
CA GLY A 113 -9.86 48.65 8.42
C GLY A 113 -9.29 50.03 8.17
N CYS A 114 -10.14 51.03 8.35
CA CYS A 114 -9.82 52.33 8.94
C CYS A 114 -8.35 52.53 9.39
N CYS A 115 -7.50 53.05 8.49
CA CYS A 115 -6.21 53.65 8.85
C CYS A 115 -6.10 55.02 8.17
N ARG A 116 -6.65 55.99 8.90
CA ARG A 116 -6.44 57.44 8.91
C ARG A 116 -5.26 57.96 8.06
N TRP A 117 -5.59 58.81 7.09
CA TRP A 117 -4.66 59.78 6.50
C TRP A 117 -4.31 60.83 7.57
N VAL A 118 -3.04 60.88 7.97
CA VAL A 118 -2.33 62.10 8.41
C VAL A 118 -1.25 62.35 7.38
#